data_AF-A0A428JJV8-F1
#
_entry.id   AF-A0A428JJV8-F1
#
_cell.length_a   1.000
_cell.length_b   1.000
_cell.length_c   1.000
_cell.angle_alpha   90.00
_cell.angle_beta   90.00
_cell.angle_gamma   90.00
#
_symmetry.space_group_name_H-M   'P 1'
#
loop_
_entity.id
_entity.type
_entity.pdbx_description
1 polymer ?
#
loop_
_entity_poly.entity_id
_entity_poly.type
_entity_poly.pdbx_seq_one_letter_code
_entity_poly.pdbx_strand_id
1 'polypeptide(L)'
;MKRIFYLLSLSVLLAASACKTAKTTSGTNAKPNITGSTNLPQSYYDNARQTVAPATGLSVTTDPEYGVTQQKPICVGGKTDSGARNQQAYLNALRGPGGEEISYRRRGSCCAFKTPNGIIGGMGMLDVYEVTWAGSAKPLLLYLNFYDEGPLLAPVGLTLAKP
;
A
#
# COMPACT_ATOMS: atom_id res chain seq x y z
N MET A 1 37.30 34.62 27.71
CA MET A 1 37.53 33.28 27.14
C MET A 1 36.19 32.58 26.97
N LYS A 2 35.58 32.63 25.78
CA LYS A 2 34.27 32.04 25.47
C LYS A 2 34.49 30.64 24.89
N ARG A 3 34.08 29.59 25.61
CA ARG A 3 34.07 28.21 25.09
C ARG A 3 32.66 27.92 24.57
N ILE A 4 32.52 27.96 23.25
CA ILE A 4 31.30 27.57 22.53
C ILE A 4 31.30 26.03 22.47
N PHE A 5 30.37 25.40 23.19
CA PHE A 5 30.11 23.97 23.07
C PHE A 5 29.16 23.75 21.89
N TYR A 6 29.69 23.18 20.80
CA TYR A 6 28.88 22.64 19.72
C TYR A 6 28.25 21.32 20.19
N LEU A 7 26.94 21.32 20.44
CA LEU A 7 26.17 20.09 20.61
C LEU A 7 25.95 19.46 19.23
N LEU A 8 26.71 18.39 18.95
CA LEU A 8 26.49 17.54 17.79
C LEU A 8 25.19 16.74 17.96
N SER A 9 24.38 16.83 16.92
CA SER A 9 23.13 16.12 16.66
C SER A 9 23.26 14.59 16.74
N LEU A 10 22.22 13.94 17.26
CA LEU A 10 21.87 12.57 16.86
C LEU A 10 20.35 12.46 16.67
N SER A 11 19.85 13.02 15.56
CA SER A 11 18.51 12.69 15.07
C SER A 11 18.56 11.26 14.51
N VAL A 12 18.22 10.30 15.35
CA VAL A 12 17.93 8.92 14.92
C VAL A 12 16.66 8.98 14.07
N LEU A 13 16.83 9.04 12.75
CA LEU A 13 15.76 8.75 11.81
C LEU A 13 15.41 7.27 11.99
N LEU A 14 14.36 6.97 12.77
CA LEU A 14 13.73 5.66 12.76
C LEU A 14 13.22 5.40 11.34
N ALA A 15 14.04 4.75 10.52
CA ALA A 15 13.60 4.20 9.26
C ALA A 15 12.61 3.08 9.60
N ALA A 16 11.31 3.40 9.61
CA ALA A 16 10.25 2.42 9.71
C ALA A 16 10.53 1.34 8.65
N SER A 17 10.81 0.13 9.11
CA SER A 17 11.27 -0.96 8.26
C SER A 17 10.20 -1.26 7.22
N ALA A 18 10.41 -0.75 6.00
CA ALA A 18 9.60 -1.06 4.84
C ALA A 18 9.56 -2.57 4.58
N CYS A 19 8.61 -2.98 3.73
CA CYS A 19 8.49 -4.34 3.28
C CYS A 19 9.78 -4.83 2.59
N LYS A 20 10.52 -5.73 3.24
CA LYS A 20 11.89 -6.09 2.85
C LYS A 20 11.96 -6.96 1.58
N THR A 21 10.88 -7.66 1.24
CA THR A 21 10.84 -8.70 0.20
C THR A 21 10.40 -8.19 -1.17
N ALA A 22 9.86 -6.99 -1.27
CA ALA A 22 9.18 -6.51 -2.46
C ALA A 22 10.09 -5.83 -3.51
N LYS A 23 11.26 -6.42 -3.81
CA LYS A 23 12.06 -5.96 -4.96
C LYS A 23 11.49 -6.56 -6.25
N THR A 24 10.79 -5.74 -7.03
CA THR A 24 10.15 -6.14 -8.28
C THR A 24 11.14 -6.28 -9.43
N THR A 25 10.84 -7.18 -10.37
CA THR A 25 11.68 -7.46 -11.53
C THR A 25 11.07 -7.00 -12.87
N SER A 26 9.85 -6.43 -12.88
CA SER A 26 9.16 -6.06 -14.13
C SER A 26 8.07 -4.97 -13.95
N GLY A 27 7.97 -4.05 -14.93
CA GLY A 27 6.93 -3.00 -15.02
C GLY A 27 7.39 -1.62 -14.53
N THR A 28 6.64 -0.55 -14.86
CA THR A 28 6.89 0.82 -14.36
C THR A 28 5.79 1.30 -13.42
N ASN A 29 6.09 2.23 -12.50
CA ASN A 29 5.14 2.73 -11.51
C ASN A 29 3.93 3.45 -12.14
N ALA A 30 4.10 4.14 -13.26
CA ALA A 30 3.01 4.86 -13.92
C ALA A 30 2.17 3.97 -14.85
N LYS A 31 2.77 2.91 -15.40
CA LYS A 31 2.15 1.98 -16.34
C LYS A 31 2.62 0.56 -16.02
N PRO A 32 2.06 -0.06 -14.95
CA PRO A 32 2.42 -1.42 -14.60
C PRO A 32 1.92 -2.40 -15.66
N ASN A 33 2.77 -3.37 -16.02
CA ASN A 33 2.40 -4.46 -16.92
C ASN A 33 1.49 -5.43 -16.18
N ILE A 34 0.18 -5.29 -16.35
CA ILE A 34 -0.81 -6.18 -15.73
C ILE A 34 -0.79 -7.52 -16.46
N THR A 35 -0.53 -8.60 -15.73
CA THR A 35 -0.43 -9.97 -16.28
C THR A 35 -1.49 -10.92 -15.74
N GLY A 36 -2.25 -10.50 -14.73
CA GLY A 36 -3.40 -11.24 -14.23
C GLY A 36 -4.51 -10.27 -13.84
N SER A 37 -5.71 -10.40 -14.39
CA SER A 37 -6.85 -9.58 -14.01
C SER A 37 -8.09 -10.44 -13.89
N THR A 38 -8.92 -10.11 -12.91
CA THR A 38 -10.27 -10.65 -12.76
C THR A 38 -11.22 -9.50 -13.03
N ASN A 39 -12.08 -9.64 -14.04
CA ASN A 39 -13.06 -8.62 -14.39
C ASN A 39 -14.21 -8.63 -13.39
N LEU A 40 -13.99 -8.04 -12.21
CA LEU A 40 -15.01 -7.83 -11.19
C LEU A 40 -15.72 -6.48 -11.42
N PRO A 41 -17.05 -6.43 -11.31
CA PRO A 41 -17.80 -5.18 -11.42
C PRO A 41 -17.50 -4.25 -10.24
N GLN A 42 -17.72 -2.94 -10.41
CA GLN A 42 -17.50 -1.95 -9.34
C GLN A 42 -18.28 -2.30 -8.06
N SER A 43 -19.49 -2.85 -8.20
CA SER A 43 -20.33 -3.29 -7.08
C SER A 43 -19.67 -4.31 -6.14
N TYR A 44 -18.70 -5.10 -6.62
CA TYR A 44 -17.90 -5.97 -5.76
C TYR A 44 -17.07 -5.17 -4.75
N TYR A 45 -16.41 -4.11 -5.22
CA TYR A 45 -15.58 -3.27 -4.37
C TYR A 45 -16.44 -2.38 -3.47
N ASP A 46 -17.58 -1.90 -3.96
CA ASP A 46 -18.53 -1.12 -3.15
C ASP A 46 -19.13 -1.99 -2.03
N ASN A 47 -19.41 -3.27 -2.30
CA ASN A 47 -19.83 -4.20 -1.25
C ASN A 47 -18.71 -4.43 -0.21
N ALA A 48 -17.47 -4.58 -0.64
CA ALA A 48 -16.33 -4.70 0.27
C ALA A 48 -16.15 -3.43 1.13
N ARG A 49 -16.37 -2.23 0.57
CA ARG A 49 -16.38 -0.97 1.33
C ARG A 49 -17.36 -0.99 2.50
N GLN A 50 -18.52 -1.61 2.32
CA GLN A 50 -19.59 -1.64 3.32
C GLN A 50 -19.45 -2.78 4.32
N THR A 51 -18.88 -3.92 3.91
CA THR A 51 -18.92 -5.18 4.67
C THR A 51 -17.58 -5.56 5.32
N VAL A 52 -16.49 -4.86 4.99
CA VAL A 52 -15.17 -5.12 5.57
C VAL A 52 -14.84 -3.99 6.55
N ALA A 53 -14.55 -4.35 7.80
CA ALA A 53 -14.10 -3.36 8.77
C ALA A 53 -12.73 -2.77 8.34
N PRO A 54 -12.52 -1.44 8.51
CA PRO A 54 -11.23 -0.83 8.23
C PRO A 54 -10.15 -1.39 9.16
N ALA A 55 -8.93 -1.53 8.63
CA ALA A 55 -7.77 -1.85 9.44
C ALA A 55 -7.51 -0.73 10.46
N THR A 56 -7.04 -1.09 11.66
CA THR A 56 -6.80 -0.16 12.77
C THR A 56 -5.31 -0.08 13.12
N GLY A 57 -4.92 0.96 13.85
CA GLY A 57 -3.52 1.13 14.29
C GLY A 57 -2.55 1.58 13.19
N LEU A 58 -3.06 2.03 12.04
CA LEU A 58 -2.24 2.60 10.96
C LEU A 58 -1.76 4.01 11.36
N SER A 59 -0.64 4.43 10.77
CA SER A 59 -0.16 5.81 10.81
C SER A 59 0.14 6.32 9.40
N VAL A 60 0.36 7.62 9.24
CA VAL A 60 0.72 8.21 7.93
C VAL A 60 2.23 8.21 7.79
N THR A 61 2.74 7.80 6.62
CA THR A 61 4.18 7.83 6.33
C THR A 61 4.63 9.19 5.80
N THR A 62 5.91 9.51 5.98
CA THR A 62 6.58 10.63 5.29
C THR A 62 7.37 10.17 4.06
N ASP A 63 7.42 8.87 3.78
CA ASP A 63 8.12 8.31 2.62
C ASP A 63 7.25 8.46 1.36
N PRO A 64 7.63 9.31 0.39
CA PRO A 64 6.82 9.57 -0.80
C PRO A 64 6.71 8.37 -1.74
N GLU A 65 7.53 7.33 -1.57
CA GLU A 65 7.51 6.14 -2.42
C GLU A 65 6.69 4.99 -1.83
N TYR A 66 6.33 5.06 -0.54
CA TYR A 66 5.59 4.00 0.14
C TYR A 66 4.19 3.85 -0.45
N GLY A 67 3.86 2.62 -0.85
CA GLY A 67 2.58 2.20 -1.41
C GLY A 67 2.33 2.64 -2.85
N VAL A 68 3.01 3.66 -3.36
CA VAL A 68 2.80 4.24 -4.69
C VAL A 68 3.87 3.83 -5.71
N THR A 69 4.85 3.05 -5.27
CA THR A 69 5.86 2.43 -6.11
C THR A 69 5.85 0.92 -5.94
N GLN A 70 6.28 0.23 -6.99
CA GLN A 70 6.49 -1.20 -6.96
C GLN A 70 7.58 -1.62 -5.97
N GLN A 71 8.57 -0.77 -5.74
CA GLN A 71 9.74 -1.06 -4.89
C GLN A 71 9.42 -0.96 -3.40
N LYS A 72 8.37 -0.20 -3.03
CA LYS A 72 7.92 -0.06 -1.64
C LYS A 72 6.41 -0.27 -1.55
N PRO A 73 5.88 -1.47 -1.87
CA PRO A 73 4.46 -1.71 -1.79
C PRO A 73 4.00 -1.84 -0.33
N ILE A 74 2.69 -1.79 -0.16
CA ILE A 74 2.03 -2.04 1.12
C ILE A 74 1.94 -3.55 1.34
N CYS A 75 2.57 -4.07 2.39
CA CYS A 75 2.63 -5.49 2.69
C CYS A 75 1.57 -5.87 3.71
N VAL A 76 0.37 -6.19 3.22
CA VAL A 76 -0.80 -6.50 4.05
C VAL A 76 -0.80 -7.93 4.58
N GLY A 77 0.06 -8.79 4.06
CA GLY A 77 0.20 -10.19 4.48
C GLY A 77 -1.06 -11.02 4.34
N GLY A 78 -1.04 -12.21 4.90
CA GLY A 78 -2.21 -13.09 4.99
C GLY A 78 -2.31 -14.17 3.91
N LYS A 79 -1.60 -14.03 2.79
CA LYS A 79 -1.57 -15.01 1.69
C LYS A 79 -2.99 -15.44 1.29
N THR A 80 -3.16 -16.68 0.81
CA THR A 80 -4.46 -17.25 0.43
C THR A 80 -5.52 -17.19 1.51
N ASP A 81 -5.12 -17.16 2.78
CA ASP A 81 -6.04 -17.30 3.91
C ASP A 81 -6.79 -15.99 4.17
N SER A 82 -6.08 -14.86 4.15
CA SER A 82 -6.66 -13.56 4.52
C SER A 82 -6.20 -12.39 3.66
N GLY A 83 -5.24 -12.56 2.75
CA GLY A 83 -4.60 -11.43 2.09
C GLY A 83 -5.55 -10.56 1.28
N ALA A 84 -6.53 -11.14 0.58
CA ALA A 84 -7.53 -10.38 -0.16
C ALA A 84 -8.42 -9.55 0.79
N ARG A 85 -8.77 -10.12 1.94
CA ARG A 85 -9.53 -9.43 2.98
C ARG A 85 -8.69 -8.33 3.66
N ASN A 86 -7.40 -8.58 3.87
CA ASN A 86 -6.47 -7.60 4.44
C ASN A 86 -6.25 -6.41 3.49
N GLN A 87 -6.17 -6.65 2.18
CA GLN A 87 -6.15 -5.57 1.18
C GLN A 87 -7.40 -4.69 1.28
N GLN A 88 -8.59 -5.31 1.36
CA GLN A 88 -9.85 -4.59 1.52
C GLN A 88 -9.88 -3.79 2.83
N ALA A 89 -9.51 -4.41 3.96
CA ALA A 89 -9.47 -3.74 5.26
C ALA A 89 -8.51 -2.55 5.27
N TYR A 90 -7.32 -2.72 4.69
CA TYR A 90 -6.34 -1.65 4.53
C TYR A 90 -6.88 -0.49 3.69
N LEU A 91 -7.46 -0.78 2.52
CA LEU A 91 -8.08 0.25 1.67
C LEU A 91 -9.28 0.91 2.38
N ASN A 92 -10.01 0.17 3.22
CA ASN A 92 -11.09 0.69 4.05
C ASN A 92 -10.64 1.70 5.10
N ALA A 93 -9.39 1.59 5.56
CA ALA A 93 -8.78 2.56 6.47
C ALA A 93 -8.35 3.86 5.79
N LEU A 94 -8.15 3.87 4.47
CA LEU A 94 -7.65 5.06 3.76
C LEU A 94 -8.76 6.09 3.49
N ARG A 95 -8.36 7.36 3.47
CA ARG A 95 -9.17 8.52 3.12
C ARG A 95 -8.39 9.46 2.21
N GLY A 96 -9.10 10.29 1.45
CA GLY A 96 -8.51 11.35 0.64
C GLY A 96 -7.78 12.40 1.50
N PRO A 97 -7.08 13.37 0.87
CA PRO A 97 -6.32 14.40 1.57
C PRO A 97 -7.17 15.24 2.54
N GLY A 98 -8.45 15.46 2.22
CA GLY A 98 -9.41 16.18 3.06
C GLY A 98 -10.23 15.29 4.00
N GLY A 99 -9.96 13.98 4.03
CA GLY A 99 -10.72 12.99 4.80
C GLY A 99 -11.88 12.36 4.02
N GLU A 100 -11.95 12.57 2.71
CA GLU A 100 -12.98 12.02 1.84
C GLU A 100 -12.94 10.49 1.83
N GLU A 101 -14.10 9.85 1.73
CA GLU A 101 -14.12 8.42 1.44
C GLU A 101 -13.49 8.15 0.07
N ILE A 102 -12.60 7.17 0.02
CA ILE A 102 -12.03 6.70 -1.24
C ILE A 102 -12.95 5.66 -1.90
N SER A 103 -13.00 5.69 -3.23
CA SER A 103 -13.38 4.53 -4.02
C SER A 103 -12.13 3.81 -4.50
N TYR A 104 -12.21 2.49 -4.63
CA TYR A 104 -11.11 1.71 -5.18
C TYR A 104 -11.59 0.62 -6.11
N ARG A 105 -10.68 0.22 -7.01
CA ARG A 105 -10.86 -0.93 -7.91
C ARG A 105 -9.52 -1.57 -8.18
N ARG A 106 -9.48 -2.90 -8.12
CA ARG A 106 -8.27 -3.64 -8.51
C ARG A 106 -8.13 -3.62 -10.03
N ARG A 107 -6.97 -3.19 -10.52
CA ARG A 107 -6.57 -3.23 -11.94
C ARG A 107 -6.09 -4.62 -12.36
N GLY A 108 -5.55 -5.37 -11.40
CA GLY A 108 -4.98 -6.70 -11.61
C GLY A 108 -3.68 -6.87 -10.84
N SER A 109 -3.02 -8.00 -11.05
CA SER A 109 -1.67 -8.28 -10.59
C SER A 109 -0.63 -7.88 -11.63
N CYS A 110 0.51 -7.41 -11.15
CA CYS A 110 1.69 -7.06 -11.93
C CYS A 110 2.96 -7.46 -11.18
N CYS A 111 4.10 -7.09 -11.77
CA CYS A 111 5.31 -6.82 -11.01
C CYS A 111 5.77 -8.00 -10.19
N ALA A 112 6.24 -9.03 -10.90
CA ALA A 112 6.79 -10.22 -10.27
C ALA A 112 7.92 -9.86 -9.31
N PHE A 113 7.95 -10.55 -8.17
CA PHE A 113 8.99 -10.41 -7.17
C PHE A 113 9.23 -11.76 -6.47
N LYS A 114 10.40 -11.91 -5.86
CA LYS A 114 10.75 -13.11 -5.09
C LYS A 114 10.31 -12.94 -3.64
N THR A 115 9.66 -13.97 -3.09
CA THR A 115 9.29 -14.03 -1.67
C THR A 115 9.24 -15.48 -1.19
N PRO A 116 9.68 -15.77 0.05
CA PRO A 116 9.50 -17.09 0.64
C PRO A 116 8.03 -17.47 0.82
N ASN A 117 7.11 -16.50 0.79
CA ASN A 117 5.67 -16.69 0.90
C ASN A 117 4.97 -16.88 -0.46
N GLY A 118 5.73 -16.90 -1.56
CA GLY A 118 5.20 -17.07 -2.91
C GLY A 118 4.53 -18.44 -3.10
N ILE A 119 3.37 -18.46 -3.74
CA ILE A 119 2.56 -19.68 -3.92
C ILE A 119 3.17 -20.61 -4.97
N ILE A 120 3.78 -20.04 -6.02
CA ILE A 120 4.38 -20.81 -7.12
C ILE A 120 5.87 -20.44 -7.20
N GLY A 121 6.74 -21.41 -6.92
CA GLY A 121 8.19 -21.27 -7.13
C GLY A 121 8.85 -20.13 -6.34
N GLY A 122 8.29 -19.73 -5.19
CA GLY A 122 8.81 -18.60 -4.40
C GLY A 122 8.62 -17.23 -5.09
N MET A 123 7.67 -17.14 -6.02
CA MET A 123 7.32 -15.90 -6.72
C MET A 123 5.97 -15.38 -6.24
N GLY A 124 5.90 -14.06 -6.08
CA GLY A 124 4.68 -13.30 -5.84
C GLY A 124 4.43 -12.28 -6.94
N MET A 125 3.20 -11.77 -6.98
CA MET A 125 2.79 -10.66 -7.86
C MET A 125 2.16 -9.56 -7.01
N LEU A 126 2.49 -8.30 -7.26
CA LEU A 126 1.84 -7.19 -6.59
C LEU A 126 0.45 -6.96 -7.19
N ASP A 127 -0.52 -6.62 -6.36
CA ASP A 127 -1.82 -6.15 -6.81
C ASP A 127 -1.83 -4.64 -6.96
N VAL A 128 -2.29 -4.19 -8.12
CA VAL A 128 -2.44 -2.76 -8.42
C VAL A 128 -3.88 -2.37 -8.18
N TYR A 129 -4.08 -1.40 -7.29
CA TYR A 129 -5.36 -0.76 -7.07
C TYR A 129 -5.35 0.66 -7.62
N GLU A 130 -6.42 1.04 -8.30
CA GLU A 130 -6.74 2.44 -8.52
C GLU A 130 -7.57 2.93 -7.34
N VAL A 131 -7.21 4.11 -6.84
CA VAL A 131 -7.88 4.81 -5.76
C VAL A 131 -8.28 6.20 -6.23
N THR A 132 -9.52 6.59 -5.98
CA THR A 132 -10.07 7.92 -6.28
C THR A 132 -10.85 8.45 -5.08
N TRP A 133 -11.10 9.75 -5.05
CA TRP A 133 -11.95 10.41 -4.05
C TRP A 133 -12.61 11.64 -4.68
N ALA A 134 -13.58 12.23 -3.98
CA ALA A 134 -14.21 13.47 -4.45
C ALA A 134 -13.15 14.56 -4.69
N GLY A 135 -13.10 15.11 -5.91
CA GLY A 135 -12.10 16.11 -6.29
C GLY A 135 -10.74 15.56 -6.78
N SER A 136 -10.53 14.24 -6.80
CA SER A 136 -9.31 13.67 -7.40
C SER A 136 -9.33 13.80 -8.93
N ALA A 137 -8.36 14.52 -9.51
CA ALA A 137 -8.28 14.71 -10.96
C ALA A 137 -7.86 13.44 -11.73
N LYS A 138 -7.06 12.58 -11.10
CA LYS A 138 -6.59 11.30 -11.65
C LYS A 138 -6.56 10.25 -10.54
N PRO A 139 -6.79 8.96 -10.86
CA PRO A 139 -6.61 7.90 -9.90
C PRO A 139 -5.16 7.83 -9.40
N LEU A 140 -5.01 7.56 -8.11
CA LEU A 140 -3.74 7.17 -7.50
C LEU A 140 -3.58 5.65 -7.63
N LEU A 141 -2.42 5.18 -8.07
CA LEU A 141 -2.10 3.76 -8.10
C LEU A 141 -1.44 3.35 -6.79
N LEU A 142 -2.00 2.32 -6.15
CA LEU A 142 -1.40 1.67 -4.99
C LEU A 142 -0.95 0.25 -5.36
N TYR A 143 0.21 -0.13 -4.85
CA TYR A 143 0.83 -1.45 -5.01
C TYR A 143 0.74 -2.20 -3.69
N LEU A 144 -0.03 -3.29 -3.67
CA LEU A 144 -0.26 -4.09 -2.47
C LEU A 144 0.38 -5.47 -2.65
N ASN A 145 1.15 -5.89 -1.65
CA ASN A 145 1.70 -7.22 -1.52
C ASN A 145 0.79 -8.03 -0.59
N PHE A 146 0.16 -9.03 -1.16
CA PHE A 146 -0.76 -9.99 -0.53
C PHE A 146 -0.02 -11.09 0.28
N TYR A 147 1.27 -11.29 0.02
CA TYR A 147 2.05 -12.44 0.50
C TYR A 147 2.76 -12.12 1.82
N ASP A 148 3.47 -11.01 1.86
CA ASP A 148 4.31 -10.61 2.99
C ASP A 148 3.61 -9.58 3.86
N GLU A 149 3.95 -9.60 5.14
CA GLU A 149 3.44 -8.67 6.13
C GLU A 149 4.50 -7.62 6.48
N GLY A 150 4.05 -6.39 6.70
CA GLY A 150 4.88 -5.30 7.18
C GLY A 150 4.04 -4.21 7.86
N PRO A 151 4.69 -3.16 8.37
CA PRO A 151 3.98 -2.03 8.96
C PRO A 151 2.98 -1.43 7.96
N LEU A 152 1.74 -1.22 8.39
CA LEU A 152 0.71 -0.61 7.56
C LEU A 152 0.68 0.89 7.80
N LEU A 153 1.05 1.64 6.77
CA LEU A 153 1.05 3.10 6.76
C LEU A 153 0.14 3.63 5.65
N ALA A 154 -0.46 4.80 5.82
CA ALA A 154 -1.08 5.52 4.72
C ALA A 154 0.00 6.22 3.87
N PRO A 155 -0.05 6.11 2.52
CA PRO A 155 0.83 6.84 1.62
C PRO A 155 0.75 8.36 1.81
N VAL A 156 1.84 9.06 1.50
CA VAL A 156 1.89 10.52 1.54
C VAL A 156 0.74 11.12 0.73
N GLY A 157 0.02 12.06 1.34
CA GLY A 157 -1.14 12.74 0.74
C GLY A 157 -2.48 12.04 0.99
N LEU A 158 -2.50 10.81 1.49
CA LEU A 158 -3.72 10.18 2.00
C LEU A 158 -3.82 10.35 3.52
N THR A 159 -5.05 10.28 4.02
CA THR A 159 -5.35 10.30 5.45
C THR A 159 -5.99 8.97 5.88
N LEU A 160 -6.33 8.86 7.16
CA LEU A 160 -6.93 7.66 7.74
C LEU A 160 -8.36 7.94 8.18
N ALA A 161 -9.21 6.92 8.10
CA ALA A 161 -10.52 6.93 8.73
C ALA A 161 -10.35 7.21 10.23
N LYS A 162 -11.16 8.12 10.77
CA LYS A 162 -11.21 8.34 12.21
C LYS A 162 -11.88 7.11 12.87
N PRO A 163 -11.42 6.70 14.06
CA PRO A 163 -12.08 5.67 14.86
C PRO A 163 -13.54 5.99 15.14
#